data_AF-A0A6M1NF22-F1
#
_entry.id   AF-A0A6M1NF22-F1
#
_cell.length_a   1.000
_cell.length_b   1.000
_cell.length_c   1.000
_cell.angle_alpha   90.00
_cell.angle_beta   90.00
_cell.angle_gamma   90.00
#
_symmetry.space_group_name_H-M   'P 1'
#
loop_
_entity.id
_entity.type
_entity.pdbx_description
1 polymer ?
#
loop_
_entity_poly.entity_id
_entity_poly.type
_entity_poly.pdbx_seq_one_letter_code
_entity_poly.pdbx_strand_id
1 'polypeptide(L)'
;MRNITEIVINISRILLIALWGYTASMKLGNMERNLDSMHKQFFPAYVGDILAYLIPILALITVVFLFYRTKVGLWLSIGLLASFIAFIITAFADLFPGQTCACAGIFPTLGYVFHLGFNIIMLGVAVTGLILYNKQIRGEAENRYQSRQHKLFYEQHD
;
A
#
# COMPACT_ATOMS: atom_id res chain seq x y z
N MET A 1 27.06 -7.28 -7.31
CA MET A 1 26.62 -5.90 -7.05
C MET A 1 25.10 -5.87 -7.16
N ARG A 2 24.36 -5.54 -6.11
CA ARG A 2 22.89 -5.45 -6.18
C ARG A 2 22.51 -4.35 -7.17
N ASN A 3 21.63 -4.65 -8.11
CA ASN A 3 21.11 -3.67 -9.07
C ASN A 3 20.33 -2.61 -8.28
N ILE A 4 20.57 -1.31 -8.55
CA ILE A 4 19.87 -0.19 -7.89
C ILE A 4 18.35 -0.40 -7.94
N THR A 5 17.84 -0.97 -9.03
CA THR A 5 16.41 -1.32 -9.20
C THR A 5 15.91 -2.25 -8.10
N GLU A 6 16.65 -3.30 -7.77
CA GLU A 6 16.29 -4.29 -6.74
C GLU A 6 16.28 -3.65 -5.35
N ILE A 7 17.24 -2.75 -5.10
CA ILE A 7 17.32 -1.98 -3.84
C ILE A 7 16.07 -1.12 -3.68
N VAL A 8 15.68 -0.35 -4.72
CA VAL A 8 14.50 0.52 -4.66
C VAL A 8 13.22 -0.29 -4.47
N ILE A 9 13.07 -1.43 -5.14
CA ILE A 9 11.91 -2.32 -4.96
C ILE A 9 11.85 -2.80 -3.51
N ASN A 10 12.97 -3.27 -2.94
CA ASN A 10 13.00 -3.79 -1.58
C ASN A 10 12.72 -2.69 -0.53
N ILE A 11 13.28 -1.50 -0.70
CA ILE A 11 12.98 -0.35 0.18
C ILE A 11 11.50 -0.01 0.11
N SER A 12 10.92 0.06 -1.10
CA SER A 12 9.50 0.34 -1.29
C SER A 12 8.63 -0.68 -0.56
N ARG A 13 8.96 -1.98 -0.65
CA ARG A 13 8.26 -3.05 0.06
C ARG A 13 8.35 -2.90 1.58
N ILE A 14 9.54 -2.64 2.11
CA ILE A 14 9.76 -2.51 3.55
C ILE A 14 8.97 -1.33 4.11
N LEU A 15 9.00 -0.17 3.43
CA LEU A 15 8.22 1.00 3.83
C LEU A 15 6.72 0.71 3.86
N LEU A 16 6.20 0.03 2.83
CA LEU A 16 4.78 -0.34 2.78
C LEU A 16 4.42 -1.39 3.82
N ILE A 17 5.27 -2.38 4.07
CA ILE A 17 5.08 -3.37 5.14
C ILE A 17 5.02 -2.68 6.50
N ALA A 18 5.92 -1.74 6.77
CA ALA A 18 5.92 -0.96 8.01
C ALA A 18 4.63 -0.13 8.15
N LEU A 19 4.21 0.55 7.07
CA LEU A 19 2.97 1.33 7.04
C LEU A 19 1.73 0.47 7.35
N TRP A 20 1.56 -0.65 6.65
CA TRP A 20 0.39 -1.50 6.81
C TRP A 20 0.41 -2.27 8.13
N GLY A 21 1.59 -2.74 8.55
CA GLY A 21 1.79 -3.38 9.85
C GLY A 21 1.47 -2.43 10.99
N TYR A 22 1.93 -1.18 10.92
CA TYR A 22 1.57 -0.16 11.91
C TYR A 22 0.06 0.11 11.92
N THR A 23 -0.56 0.28 10.75
CA THR A 23 -1.99 0.54 10.63
C THR A 23 -2.83 -0.59 11.23
N ALA A 24 -2.49 -1.85 10.93
CA ALA A 24 -3.14 -3.01 11.52
C ALA A 24 -2.95 -3.07 13.03
N SER A 25 -1.71 -2.87 13.50
CA SER A 25 -1.36 -2.92 14.93
C SER A 25 -2.12 -1.87 15.73
N MET A 26 -2.20 -0.63 15.24
CA MET A 26 -2.90 0.45 15.94
C MET A 26 -4.42 0.25 15.97
N LYS A 27 -5.00 -0.28 14.89
CA LYS A 27 -6.45 -0.48 14.80
C LYS A 27 -6.92 -1.72 15.57
N LEU A 28 -6.15 -2.80 15.54
CA LEU A 28 -6.48 -4.04 16.27
C LEU A 28 -6.06 -3.98 17.74
N GLY A 29 -4.99 -3.26 18.07
CA GLY A 29 -4.48 -3.14 19.43
C GLY A 29 -5.41 -2.40 20.39
N ASN A 30 -6.32 -1.58 19.87
CA ASN A 30 -7.40 -0.98 20.65
C ASN A 30 -8.66 -0.85 19.78
N MET A 31 -9.43 -1.94 19.72
CA MET A 31 -10.62 -2.01 18.88
C MET A 31 -11.72 -1.04 19.34
N GLU A 32 -11.89 -0.84 20.65
CA GLU A 32 -12.87 0.11 21.20
C GLU A 32 -12.60 1.53 20.70
N ARG A 33 -11.34 1.98 20.77
CA ARG A 33 -10.93 3.29 20.24
C ARG A 33 -11.09 3.37 18.74
N ASN A 34 -10.82 2.28 18.00
CA ASN A 34 -10.98 2.25 16.56
C ASN A 34 -12.46 2.36 16.15
N LEU A 35 -13.37 1.66 16.86
CA LEU A 35 -14.82 1.77 16.67
C LEU A 35 -15.32 3.19 16.98
N ASP A 36 -14.94 3.77 18.13
CA ASP A 36 -15.28 5.14 18.51
C ASP A 36 -14.77 6.16 17.47
N SER A 37 -13.54 5.99 16.97
CA SER A 37 -13.00 6.81 15.88
C SER A 37 -13.78 6.66 14.56
N MET A 38 -14.27 5.46 14.23
CA MET A 38 -15.05 5.21 13.01
C MET A 38 -16.48 5.76 13.13
N HIS A 39 -17.10 5.71 14.30
CA HIS A 39 -18.43 6.28 14.54
C HIS A 39 -18.45 7.82 14.50
N LYS A 40 -17.31 8.46 14.74
CA LYS A 40 -17.15 9.92 14.60
C LYS A 40 -17.05 10.39 13.15
N GLN A 41 -16.95 9.48 12.19
CA GLN A 41 -16.89 9.84 10.77
C GLN A 41 -18.28 10.23 10.24
N PHE A 42 -18.33 10.86 9.06
CA PHE A 42 -19.58 11.32 8.46
C PHE A 42 -20.50 10.19 7.95
N PHE A 43 -20.05 8.93 7.99
CA PHE A 43 -20.86 7.79 7.54
C PHE A 43 -21.82 7.31 8.64
N PRO A 44 -22.86 6.55 8.28
CA PRO A 44 -23.69 5.84 9.24
C PRO A 44 -22.87 4.89 10.14
N ALA A 45 -23.29 4.71 11.40
CA ALA A 45 -22.59 3.87 12.38
C ALA A 45 -22.31 2.44 11.87
N TYR A 46 -23.25 1.82 11.16
CA TYR A 46 -23.06 0.47 10.60
C TYR A 46 -21.93 0.40 9.57
N VAL A 47 -21.70 1.48 8.80
CA VAL A 47 -20.56 1.57 7.87
C VAL A 47 -19.27 1.71 8.68
N GLY A 48 -19.29 2.52 9.74
CA GLY A 48 -18.18 2.66 10.68
C GLY A 48 -17.76 1.34 11.30
N ASP A 49 -18.73 0.51 11.73
CA ASP A 49 -18.47 -0.83 12.27
C ASP A 49 -17.78 -1.72 11.25
N ILE A 50 -18.30 -1.78 10.02
CA ILE A 50 -17.69 -2.58 8.94
C ILE A 50 -16.26 -2.11 8.68
N LEU A 51 -16.03 -0.80 8.54
CA LEU A 51 -14.72 -0.23 8.25
C LEU A 51 -13.73 -0.43 9.40
N ALA A 52 -14.19 -0.43 10.65
CA ALA A 52 -13.35 -0.67 11.82
C ALA A 52 -12.62 -2.00 11.73
N TYR A 53 -13.29 -3.07 11.25
CA TYR A 53 -12.68 -4.39 11.05
C TYR A 53 -12.06 -4.55 9.66
N LEU A 54 -12.71 -4.04 8.61
CA LEU A 54 -12.27 -4.25 7.23
C LEU A 54 -10.89 -3.63 6.97
N ILE A 55 -10.66 -2.41 7.44
CA ILE A 55 -9.40 -1.69 7.21
C ILE A 55 -8.19 -2.46 7.78
N PRO A 56 -8.15 -2.86 9.07
CA PRO A 56 -7.00 -3.59 9.60
C PRO A 56 -6.83 -4.97 8.95
N ILE A 57 -7.91 -5.66 8.59
CA ILE A 57 -7.84 -6.95 7.88
C ILE A 57 -7.18 -6.76 6.50
N LEU A 58 -7.62 -5.76 5.73
CA LEU A 58 -7.00 -5.45 4.43
C LEU A 58 -5.54 -5.02 4.58
N ALA A 59 -5.18 -4.31 5.64
CA ALA A 59 -3.80 -3.96 5.94
C ALA A 59 -2.95 -5.22 6.19
N LEU A 60 -3.41 -6.17 7.02
CA LEU A 60 -2.72 -7.44 7.25
C LEU A 60 -2.58 -8.28 5.98
N ILE A 61 -3.66 -8.40 5.20
CA ILE A 61 -3.64 -9.08 3.90
C ILE A 61 -2.58 -8.45 3.00
N THR A 62 -2.52 -7.12 2.93
CA THR A 62 -1.54 -6.40 2.12
C THR A 62 -0.11 -6.67 2.58
N VAL A 63 0.15 -6.73 3.90
CA VAL A 63 1.46 -7.14 4.45
C VAL A 63 1.85 -8.54 3.96
N VAL A 64 0.95 -9.52 4.08
CA VAL A 64 1.19 -10.90 3.62
C VAL A 64 1.53 -10.92 2.13
N PHE A 65 0.75 -10.22 1.30
CA PHE A 65 1.03 -10.15 -0.13
C PHE A 65 2.35 -9.42 -0.44
N LEU A 66 2.75 -8.39 0.31
CA LEU A 66 4.05 -7.74 0.13
C LEU A 66 5.24 -8.65 0.46
N PHE A 67 5.07 -9.63 1.36
CA PHE A 67 6.08 -10.66 1.64
C PHE A 67 6.15 -11.72 0.54
N TYR A 68 5.02 -12.35 0.20
CA TYR A 68 5.02 -13.56 -0.64
C TYR A 68 4.75 -13.30 -2.13
N ARG A 69 4.08 -12.20 -2.48
CA ARG A 69 3.58 -11.91 -3.83
C ARG A 69 3.67 -10.40 -4.11
N THR A 70 4.91 -9.88 -4.14
CA THR A 70 5.23 -8.45 -4.23
C THR A 70 4.33 -7.64 -5.15
N LYS A 71 4.10 -8.10 -6.39
CA LYS A 71 3.23 -7.41 -7.36
C LYS A 71 1.82 -7.19 -6.85
N VAL A 72 1.22 -8.21 -6.22
CA VAL A 72 -0.13 -8.14 -5.67
C VAL A 72 -0.15 -7.20 -4.46
N GLY A 73 0.85 -7.31 -3.57
CA GLY A 73 0.97 -6.43 -2.42
C GLY A 73 1.12 -4.95 -2.80
N LEU A 74 1.86 -4.65 -3.87
CA LEU A 74 1.99 -3.30 -4.41
C LEU A 74 0.67 -2.78 -4.99
N TRP A 75 -0.07 -3.61 -5.75
CA TRP A 75 -1.39 -3.23 -6.26
C TRP A 75 -2.41 -2.99 -5.14
N LEU A 76 -2.44 -3.86 -4.12
CA LEU A 76 -3.29 -3.67 -2.94
C LEU A 76 -2.94 -2.38 -2.21
N SER A 77 -1.64 -2.09 -2.04
CA SER A 77 -1.18 -0.85 -1.43
C SER A 77 -1.66 0.38 -2.20
N ILE A 78 -1.53 0.38 -3.53
CA ILE A 78 -2.02 1.45 -4.41
C ILE A 78 -3.52 1.66 -4.22
N GLY A 79 -4.31 0.58 -4.25
CA GLY A 79 -5.75 0.65 -4.08
C GLY A 79 -6.16 1.23 -2.73
N LEU A 80 -5.55 0.74 -1.65
CA LEU A 80 -5.84 1.24 -0.29
C LEU A 80 -5.42 2.71 -0.13
N LEU A 81 -4.21 3.09 -0.56
CA LEU A 81 -3.74 4.48 -0.49
C LEU A 81 -4.63 5.42 -1.31
N ALA A 82 -5.01 5.03 -2.53
CA ALA A 82 -5.93 5.80 -3.36
C ALA A 82 -7.30 5.95 -2.67
N SER A 83 -7.82 4.91 -2.03
CA SER A 83 -9.08 4.98 -1.30
C SER A 83 -9.01 5.94 -0.10
N PHE A 84 -7.89 5.96 0.64
CA PHE A 84 -7.69 6.92 1.73
C PHE A 84 -7.55 8.35 1.25
N ILE A 85 -6.85 8.57 0.13
CA ILE A 85 -6.73 9.90 -0.49
C ILE A 85 -8.11 10.40 -0.91
N ALA A 86 -8.88 9.57 -1.64
CA ALA A 86 -10.22 9.91 -2.08
C ALA A 86 -11.15 10.21 -0.89
N PHE A 87 -11.05 9.42 0.17
CA PHE A 87 -11.77 9.65 1.41
C PHE A 87 -11.42 11.00 2.05
N ILE A 88 -10.14 11.31 2.25
CA ILE A 88 -9.71 12.58 2.86
C ILE A 88 -10.17 13.76 2.02
N ILE A 89 -10.02 13.69 0.70
CA ILE A 89 -10.49 14.76 -0.20
C ILE A 89 -12.00 14.96 -0.05
N THR A 90 -12.79 13.88 -0.07
CA THR A 90 -14.26 13.97 0.04
C THR A 90 -14.71 14.48 1.41
N ALA A 91 -14.06 14.03 2.48
CA ALA A 91 -14.37 14.42 3.85
C ALA A 91 -14.13 15.92 4.11
N PHE A 92 -13.17 16.53 3.42
CA PHE A 92 -12.71 17.90 3.66
C PHE A 92 -13.01 18.89 2.51
N ALA A 93 -13.60 18.44 1.41
CA ALA A 93 -13.99 19.29 0.29
C ALA A 93 -15.30 20.05 0.58
N ASP A 94 -15.33 20.92 1.60
CA ASP A 94 -16.46 21.79 2.01
C ASP A 94 -17.88 21.14 2.12
N LEU A 95 -17.99 19.85 1.86
CA LEU A 95 -19.20 19.03 1.90
C LEU A 95 -19.59 18.72 3.35
N PHE A 96 -18.63 18.74 4.28
CA PHE A 96 -18.82 18.40 5.69
C PHE A 96 -17.98 19.29 6.63
N PRO A 97 -18.38 20.55 6.89
CA PRO A 97 -17.67 21.44 7.80
C PRO A 97 -17.63 20.89 9.24
N GLY A 98 -16.44 20.81 9.85
CA GLY A 98 -16.26 20.45 11.27
C GLY A 98 -15.80 19.01 11.57
N GLN A 99 -15.51 18.20 10.56
CA GLN A 99 -15.05 16.81 10.74
C GLN A 99 -13.60 16.75 11.24
N THR A 100 -13.35 16.01 12.32
CA THR A 100 -11.99 15.68 12.77
C THR A 100 -11.54 14.37 12.14
N CYS A 101 -10.35 14.35 11.52
CA CYS A 101 -9.79 13.13 10.96
C CYS A 101 -9.28 12.22 12.09
N ALA A 102 -10.19 11.56 12.81
CA ALA A 102 -9.89 10.60 13.87
C ALA A 102 -9.43 9.21 13.33
N CYS A 103 -9.43 9.04 12.01
CA CYS A 103 -9.08 7.80 11.31
C CYS A 103 -7.58 7.47 11.31
N ALA A 104 -6.74 8.48 11.42
CA ALA A 104 -5.32 8.38 11.15
C ALA A 104 -4.53 8.11 12.45
N GLY A 105 -4.52 6.83 12.85
CA GLY A 105 -3.87 6.36 14.08
C GLY A 105 -2.39 6.75 14.24
N ILE A 106 -1.68 7.10 13.15
CA ILE A 106 -0.25 7.47 13.18
C ILE A 106 -0.05 8.81 13.91
N PHE A 107 -0.97 9.76 13.77
CA PHE A 107 -0.88 11.08 14.41
C PHE A 107 -2.26 11.69 14.63
N PRO A 108 -2.91 11.43 15.78
CA PRO A 108 -4.22 11.99 16.10
C PRO A 108 -4.21 13.53 16.16
N THR A 109 -3.04 14.14 16.31
CA THR A 109 -2.82 15.58 16.42
C THR A 109 -2.37 16.24 15.12
N LEU A 110 -1.96 15.46 14.10
CA LEU A 110 -1.59 16.04 12.80
C LEU A 110 -2.83 16.20 11.94
N GLY A 111 -2.97 17.40 11.35
CA GLY A 111 -4.11 17.76 10.52
C GLY A 111 -4.23 16.90 9.25
N TYR A 112 -5.42 16.92 8.65
CA TYR A 112 -5.75 16.16 7.44
C TYR A 112 -4.79 16.42 6.27
N VAL A 113 -4.24 17.63 6.15
CA VAL A 113 -3.26 18.01 5.10
C VAL A 113 -2.01 17.16 5.19
N PHE A 114 -1.51 16.91 6.40
CA PHE A 114 -0.35 16.06 6.60
C PHE A 114 -0.65 14.61 6.19
N HIS A 115 -1.80 14.09 6.61
CA HIS A 115 -2.23 12.73 6.25
C HIS A 115 -2.42 12.57 4.74
N LEU A 116 -3.00 13.55 4.08
CA LEU A 116 -3.15 13.57 2.62
C LEU A 116 -1.77 13.53 1.93
N GLY A 117 -0.86 14.41 2.34
CA GLY A 117 0.51 14.46 1.81
C GLY A 117 1.27 13.15 2.03
N PHE A 118 1.17 12.58 3.23
CA PHE A 118 1.78 11.28 3.55
C PHE A 118 1.24 10.15 2.66
N ASN A 119 -0.08 10.06 2.49
CA ASN A 119 -0.68 9.05 1.61
C ASN A 119 -0.26 9.23 0.15
N ILE A 120 -0.17 10.47 -0.35
CA ILE A 120 0.32 10.76 -1.71
C ILE A 120 1.77 10.30 -1.89
N ILE A 121 2.64 10.59 -0.93
CA ILE A 121 4.04 10.15 -0.96
C ILE A 121 4.12 8.62 -0.98
N MET A 122 3.39 7.95 -0.10
CA MET A 122 3.38 6.48 -0.03
C MET A 122 2.75 5.86 -1.28
N LEU A 123 1.79 6.53 -1.92
CA LEU A 123 1.23 6.11 -3.20
C LEU A 123 2.31 6.18 -4.28
N GLY A 124 3.10 7.26 -4.31
CA GLY A 124 4.25 7.39 -5.20
C GLY A 124 5.31 6.29 -5.00
N VAL A 125 5.57 5.90 -3.74
CA VAL A 125 6.46 4.77 -3.40
C VAL A 125 5.90 3.45 -3.96
N ALA A 126 4.60 3.18 -3.76
CA ALA A 126 3.95 1.97 -4.25
C ALA A 126 3.95 1.88 -5.79
N VAL A 127 3.64 2.99 -6.48
CA VAL A 127 3.64 3.07 -7.94
C VAL A 127 5.05 2.90 -8.50
N THR A 128 6.04 3.58 -7.93
CA THR A 128 7.46 3.46 -8.34
C THR A 128 7.95 2.02 -8.16
N GLY A 129 7.67 1.42 -7.00
CA GLY A 129 8.01 0.03 -6.72
C GLY A 129 7.40 -0.94 -7.75
N LEU A 130 6.14 -0.72 -8.14
CA LEU A 130 5.44 -1.55 -9.12
C LEU A 130 6.02 -1.41 -10.54
N ILE A 131 6.30 -0.18 -10.98
CA ILE A 131 6.89 0.08 -12.30
C ILE A 131 8.25 -0.61 -12.41
N LEU A 132 9.11 -0.43 -11.41
CA LEU A 132 10.45 -1.03 -11.39
C LEU A 132 10.38 -2.56 -11.31
N TYR A 133 9.47 -3.11 -10.49
CA TYR A 133 9.27 -4.55 -10.39
C TYR A 133 8.88 -5.17 -11.74
N ASN A 134 7.95 -4.54 -12.48
CA ASN A 134 7.54 -5.03 -13.80
C ASN A 134 8.68 -4.93 -14.83
N LYS A 135 9.49 -3.85 -14.79
CA LYS A 135 10.67 -3.72 -15.66
C LYS A 135 11.70 -4.82 -15.38
N GLN A 136 11.98 -5.11 -14.12
CA GLN A 136 12.90 -6.17 -13.73
C GLN A 136 12.45 -7.54 -14.24
N ILE A 137 11.18 -7.92 -14.00
CA ILE A 137 10.65 -9.22 -14.48
C ILE A 137 10.76 -9.35 -16.00
N ARG A 138 10.46 -8.28 -16.74
CA ARG A 138 10.57 -8.28 -18.20
C ARG A 138 12.01 -8.49 -18.66
N GLY A 139 12.96 -7.75 -18.09
CA GLY A 139 14.38 -7.90 -18.43
C GLY A 139 14.91 -9.30 -18.12
N GLU A 140 14.52 -9.89 -16.98
CA GLU A 140 14.89 -11.28 -16.65
C GLU A 140 14.26 -12.30 -17.61
N ALA A 141 13.04 -12.07 -18.09
CA ALA A 141 12.40 -12.94 -19.07
C ALA A 141 13.12 -12.89 -20.43
N GLU A 142 13.50 -11.68 -20.88
CA GLU A 142 14.24 -11.47 -22.11
C GLU A 142 15.63 -12.11 -22.08
N ASN A 143 16.38 -11.92 -20.98
CA ASN A 143 17.69 -12.56 -20.79
C ASN A 143 17.58 -14.10 -20.78
N ARG A 144 16.53 -14.65 -20.16
CA ARG A 144 16.25 -16.10 -20.17
C ARG A 144 15.93 -16.61 -21.57
N TYR A 145 15.17 -15.86 -22.35
CA TYR A 145 14.87 -16.22 -23.74
C TYR A 145 16.14 -16.25 -24.60
N GLN A 146 16.97 -15.20 -24.54
CA GLN A 146 18.24 -15.14 -25.25
C GLN A 146 19.19 -16.28 -24.86
N SER A 147 19.30 -16.57 -23.56
CA SER A 147 20.13 -17.68 -23.07
C SER A 147 19.67 -19.05 -23.58
N ARG A 148 18.35 -19.27 -23.70
CA ARG A 148 17.80 -20.51 -24.28
C ARG A 148 18.08 -20.61 -25.78
N GLN A 149 17.89 -19.53 -26.53
CA GLN A 149 18.19 -19.49 -27.96
C GLN A 149 19.67 -19.77 -28.23
N HIS A 150 20.57 -19.18 -27.46
CA HIS A 150 22.00 -19.44 -27.54
C HIS A 150 22.31 -20.93 -27.30
N LYS A 151 21.76 -21.57 -26.26
CA LYS A 151 21.98 -23.01 -26.02
C LYS A 151 21.51 -23.89 -27.18
N LEU A 152 20.31 -23.63 -27.70
CA LEU A 152 19.74 -24.37 -28.83
C LEU A 152 20.60 -24.25 -30.09
N PHE A 153 21.20 -23.09 -30.33
CA PHE A 153 22.08 -22.88 -31.48
C PHE A 153 23.32 -23.80 -31.42
N TYR A 154 23.98 -23.92 -30.27
CA TYR A 154 25.16 -24.79 -30.11
C TYR A 154 24.79 -26.27 -30.16
N GLU A 155 23.68 -26.69 -29.53
CA GLU A 155 23.21 -28.09 -29.58
C GLU A 155 22.89 -28.59 -31.00
N GLN A 156 22.68 -27.69 -31.97
CA GLN A 156 22.42 -28.03 -33.36
C GLN A 156 23.69 -28.15 -34.23
N HIS A 157 24.85 -27.71 -33.71
CA HIS A 157 26.11 -27.63 -34.46
C HIS A 157 27.22 -28.52 -33.88
N ASP A 158 26.91 -29.29 -32.83
CA ASP A 158 27.72 -30.39 -32.27
C ASP A 158 27.15 -31.74 -32.75
#